data_AF-A0A1D2MQU7-F1
#
_entry.id   AF-A0A1D2MQU7-F1
#
_cell.length_a   1.000
_cell.length_b   1.000
_cell.length_c   1.000
_cell.angle_alpha   90.00
_cell.angle_beta   90.00
_cell.angle_gamma   90.00
#
_symmetry.space_group_name_H-M   'P 1'
#
loop_
_entity.id
_entity.type
_entity.pdbx_description
1 polymer ?
#
loop_
_entity_poly.entity_id
_entity_poly.type
_entity_poly.pdbx_seq_one_letter_code
_entity_poly.pdbx_strand_id
1 'polypeptide(L)'
;MKFAVALSVVVLQLAVCYADLPNYITEAEFAAIRGQKIPIGNITLPKYGEGTVPHPARPGFGPRLWTNGQVPYTLDASFSNEQRQQVALALQAYHDATCIRFIPKEGHHQSWVKF
;
A
#
# COMPACT_ATOMS: atom_id res chain seq x y z
N MET A 1 -36.86 26.72 -20.01
CA MET A 1 -36.70 25.63 -19.02
C MET A 1 -35.56 24.64 -19.35
N LYS A 2 -34.79 24.81 -20.45
CA LYS A 2 -33.74 23.86 -20.86
C LYS A 2 -32.32 24.13 -20.30
N PHE A 3 -32.10 25.27 -19.63
CA PHE A 3 -30.76 25.69 -19.17
C PHE A 3 -30.38 25.18 -17.78
N ALA A 4 -31.34 24.87 -16.90
CA ALA A 4 -31.06 24.41 -15.54
C ALA A 4 -30.53 22.97 -15.48
N VAL A 5 -30.92 22.12 -16.44
CA VAL A 5 -30.47 20.71 -16.51
C VAL A 5 -29.00 20.61 -16.95
N ALA A 6 -28.52 21.54 -17.78
CA ALA A 6 -27.13 21.52 -18.23
C ALA A 6 -26.14 21.91 -17.12
N LEU A 7 -26.50 22.89 -16.28
CA LEU A 7 -25.68 23.32 -15.15
C LEU A 7 -25.62 22.26 -14.04
N SER A 8 -26.71 21.54 -13.77
CA SER A 8 -26.69 20.45 -12.78
C SER A 8 -25.84 19.26 -13.23
N VAL A 9 -25.85 18.93 -14.53
CA VAL A 9 -25.01 17.86 -15.09
C VAL A 9 -23.52 18.24 -15.06
N VAL A 10 -23.15 19.50 -15.32
CA VAL A 10 -21.75 19.96 -15.24
C VAL A 10 -21.26 19.98 -13.78
N VAL A 11 -22.09 20.39 -12.82
CA VAL A 11 -21.73 20.33 -11.39
C VAL A 11 -21.62 18.87 -10.90
N LEU A 12 -22.46 17.96 -11.38
CA LEU A 12 -22.30 16.53 -11.14
C LEU A 12 -21.04 15.97 -11.82
N GLN A 13 -20.73 16.34 -13.06
CA GLN A 13 -19.53 15.88 -13.75
C GLN A 13 -18.24 16.41 -13.11
N LEU A 14 -18.25 17.62 -12.56
CA LEU A 14 -17.14 18.17 -11.78
C LEU A 14 -17.03 17.54 -10.38
N ALA A 15 -18.16 17.12 -9.78
CA ALA A 15 -18.19 16.38 -8.52
C ALA A 15 -17.76 14.90 -8.66
N VAL A 16 -17.94 14.29 -9.84
CA VAL A 16 -17.50 12.92 -10.15
C VAL A 16 -15.97 12.84 -10.35
N CYS A 17 -15.26 13.98 -10.43
CA CYS A 17 -13.80 14.02 -10.55
C CYS A 17 -13.05 14.02 -9.20
N TYR A 18 -13.74 14.10 -8.06
CA TYR A 18 -13.16 13.67 -6.78
C TYR A 18 -13.33 12.16 -6.68
N ALA A 19 -12.58 11.41 -7.48
CA ALA A 19 -12.38 10.00 -7.21
C ALA A 19 -11.60 9.93 -5.90
N ASP A 20 -12.29 9.74 -4.77
CA ASP A 20 -11.66 9.37 -3.52
C ASP A 20 -10.82 8.13 -3.81
N LEU A 21 -9.50 8.29 -3.81
CA LEU A 21 -8.59 7.19 -4.05
C LEU A 21 -8.85 6.12 -2.99
N PRO A 22 -8.90 4.84 -3.37
CA PRO A 22 -9.08 3.79 -2.38
C PRO A 22 -7.93 3.81 -1.38
N ASN A 23 -8.19 3.32 -0.17
CA ASN A 23 -7.20 3.19 0.90
C ASN A 23 -6.19 2.04 0.67
N TYR A 24 -5.89 1.70 -0.58
CA TYR A 24 -4.90 0.73 -1.00
C TYR A 24 -4.40 1.08 -2.41
N ILE A 25 -3.24 0.56 -2.80
CA ILE A 25 -2.69 0.71 -4.15
C ILE A 25 -3.46 -0.20 -5.11
N THR A 26 -4.07 0.39 -6.13
CA THR A 26 -4.86 -0.31 -7.14
C THR A 26 -3.99 -1.05 -8.15
N GLU A 27 -4.57 -2.03 -8.85
CA GLU A 27 -3.88 -2.71 -9.97
C GLU A 27 -3.44 -1.73 -11.06
N ALA A 28 -4.21 -0.66 -11.31
CA ALA A 28 -3.83 0.37 -12.27
C ALA A 28 -2.57 1.14 -11.83
N GLU A 29 -2.44 1.44 -10.54
CA GLU A 29 -1.25 2.08 -9.98
C GLU A 29 -0.03 1.15 -10.02
N PHE A 30 -0.22 -0.15 -9.74
CA PHE A 30 0.83 -1.15 -9.94
C PHE A 30 1.22 -1.31 -11.42
N ALA A 31 0.25 -1.29 -12.33
CA ALA A 31 0.51 -1.34 -13.76
C ALA A 31 1.33 -0.13 -14.23
N ALA A 32 1.05 1.06 -13.70
CA ALA A 32 1.74 2.30 -14.05
C ALA A 32 3.23 2.31 -13.63
N ILE A 33 3.60 1.57 -12.58
CA ILE A 33 4.99 1.48 -12.10
C ILE A 33 5.73 0.23 -12.59
N ARG A 34 5.11 -0.64 -13.41
CA ARG A 34 5.79 -1.82 -13.97
C ARG A 34 7.05 -1.41 -14.73
N GLY A 35 8.18 -2.01 -14.38
CA GLY A 35 9.49 -1.72 -14.97
C GLY A 35 10.27 -0.61 -14.26
N GLN A 36 9.66 0.15 -13.36
CA GLN A 36 10.37 1.05 -12.47
C GLN A 36 10.94 0.24 -11.30
N LYS A 37 12.26 0.26 -11.12
CA LYS A 37 12.92 -0.32 -9.95
C LYS A 37 13.22 0.81 -8.98
N ILE A 38 13.01 0.56 -7.69
CA ILE A 38 13.57 1.43 -6.66
C ILE A 38 15.08 1.47 -6.90
N PRO A 39 15.70 2.64 -7.10
CA PRO A 39 17.13 2.75 -6.96
C PRO A 39 17.41 2.47 -5.48
N ILE A 40 17.64 1.20 -5.13
CA ILE A 40 18.18 0.83 -3.83
C ILE A 40 19.63 1.31 -3.84
N GLY A 41 19.82 2.62 -3.77
CA GLY A 41 21.12 3.24 -3.70
C GLY A 41 21.73 2.86 -2.37
N ASN A 42 22.72 1.96 -2.38
CA ASN A 42 23.52 1.48 -1.26
C ASN A 42 22.85 1.53 0.13
N ILE A 43 21.55 1.22 0.23
CA ILE A 43 20.88 0.98 1.50
C ILE A 43 21.39 -0.39 1.89
N THR A 44 22.37 -0.42 2.78
CA THR A 44 22.54 -1.55 3.66
C THR A 44 21.23 -1.65 4.43
N LEU A 45 20.30 -2.46 3.93
CA LEU A 45 19.21 -2.95 4.75
C LEU A 45 19.91 -3.48 6.01
N PRO A 46 19.58 -2.99 7.22
CA PRO A 46 19.97 -3.75 8.39
C PRO A 46 19.38 -5.13 8.12
N LYS A 47 20.24 -6.15 7.95
CA LYS A 47 19.76 -7.53 7.86
C LYS A 47 18.82 -7.67 9.04
N TYR A 48 17.57 -8.02 8.77
CA TYR A 48 16.65 -8.34 9.86
C TYR A 48 17.29 -9.51 10.61
N GLY A 49 17.86 -9.25 11.80
CA GLY A 49 18.69 -10.21 12.55
C GLY A 49 20.20 -9.92 12.61
N GLU A 50 20.74 -8.89 11.96
CA GLU A 50 22.15 -8.46 12.09
C GLU A 50 22.28 -7.40 13.18
N GLY A 51 22.01 -7.91 14.35
CA GLY A 51 22.15 -7.32 15.66
C GLY A 51 21.72 -8.46 16.56
N THR A 52 22.47 -8.72 17.63
CA THR A 52 21.93 -9.57 18.69
C THR A 52 20.72 -8.85 19.24
N VAL A 53 19.55 -8.99 18.63
CA VAL A 53 18.28 -8.69 19.27
C VAL A 53 18.30 -9.58 20.50
N PRO A 54 18.48 -9.05 21.73
CA PRO A 54 18.41 -9.86 22.93
C PRO A 54 16.92 -10.05 23.21
N HIS A 55 16.25 -10.72 22.28
CA HIS A 55 14.95 -11.30 22.50
C HIS A 55 15.02 -12.65 21.83
N PRO A 56 15.53 -13.69 22.54
CA PRO A 56 14.86 -14.98 22.43
C PRO A 56 13.36 -14.70 22.40
N ALA A 57 12.62 -15.33 21.49
CA ALA A 57 11.16 -15.25 21.48
C ALA A 57 10.71 -15.31 22.95
N ARG A 58 10.17 -14.21 23.49
CA ARG A 58 9.74 -14.19 24.90
C ARG A 58 8.84 -15.42 25.03
N PRO A 59 9.09 -16.33 25.98
CA PRO A 59 8.20 -17.47 26.16
C PRO A 59 6.76 -16.93 26.29
N GLY A 60 5.88 -17.28 25.35
CA GLY A 60 4.52 -16.74 25.25
C GLY A 60 4.26 -15.70 24.14
N PHE A 61 5.27 -15.22 23.43
CA PHE A 61 5.10 -14.48 22.17
C PHE A 61 5.23 -15.46 21.01
N GLY A 62 4.10 -15.75 20.35
CA GLY A 62 4.07 -16.55 19.13
C GLY A 62 4.91 -15.94 18.00
N PRO A 63 5.03 -16.64 16.85
CA PRO A 63 5.77 -16.13 15.71
C PRO A 63 5.25 -14.75 15.30
N ARG A 64 6.16 -13.76 15.21
CA ARG A 64 5.86 -12.41 14.69
C ARG A 64 5.82 -12.39 13.17
N LEU A 65 5.28 -13.44 12.57
CA LEU A 65 5.21 -13.64 11.13
C LEU A 65 3.78 -13.46 10.66
N TRP A 66 3.62 -12.82 9.51
CA TRP A 66 2.35 -12.75 8.82
C TRP A 66 1.98 -14.11 8.26
N THR A 67 0.76 -14.57 8.54
CA THR A 67 0.24 -15.84 8.02
C THR A 67 0.30 -15.86 6.50
N ASN A 68 0.83 -16.95 5.92
CA ASN A 68 0.98 -17.14 4.47
C ASN A 68 1.81 -16.05 3.76
N GLY A 69 2.61 -15.26 4.50
CA GLY A 69 3.34 -14.12 3.93
C GLY A 69 2.42 -13.01 3.40
N GLN A 70 1.14 -13.01 3.78
CA GLN A 70 0.18 -12.01 3.36
C GLN A 70 0.12 -10.90 4.39
N VAL A 71 0.37 -9.67 3.95
CA VAL A 71 0.39 -8.48 4.81
C VAL A 71 -0.80 -7.60 4.42
N PRO A 72 -1.91 -7.67 5.20
CA PRO A 72 -2.99 -6.72 5.05
C PRO A 72 -2.50 -5.30 5.30
N TYR A 73 -2.89 -4.37 4.44
CA TYR A 73 -2.56 -2.96 4.65
C TYR A 73 -3.71 -2.02 4.29
N THR A 74 -3.60 -0.80 4.82
CA THR A 74 -4.41 0.36 4.43
C THR A 74 -3.49 1.55 4.22
N LEU A 75 -3.90 2.44 3.34
CA LEU A 75 -3.24 3.69 3.02
C LEU A 75 -4.09 4.85 3.51
N ASP A 76 -3.48 5.81 4.20
CA ASP A 76 -4.16 7.02 4.61
C ASP A 76 -4.60 7.87 3.40
N ALA A 77 -5.75 8.54 3.52
CA ALA A 77 -6.29 9.40 2.47
C ALA A 77 -5.44 10.67 2.23
N SER A 78 -4.55 11.00 3.17
CA SER A 78 -3.61 12.13 3.05
C SER A 78 -2.47 11.88 2.05
N PHE A 79 -2.30 10.66 1.53
CA PHE A 79 -1.23 10.35 0.59
C PHE A 79 -1.47 11.00 -0.77
N SER A 80 -0.50 11.79 -1.24
CA SER A 80 -0.48 12.33 -2.59
C SER A 80 -0.24 11.23 -3.62
N ASN A 81 -0.58 11.49 -4.89
CA ASN A 81 -0.32 10.53 -5.98
C ASN A 81 1.15 10.13 -6.08
N GLU A 82 2.07 11.07 -5.87
CA GLU A 82 3.51 10.80 -5.87
C GLU A 82 3.90 9.88 -4.72
N GLN A 83 3.36 10.11 -3.51
CA GLN A 83 3.62 9.24 -2.35
C GLN A 83 3.04 7.84 -2.56
N ARG A 84 1.85 7.73 -3.16
CA ARG A 84 1.23 6.45 -3.54
C ARG A 84 2.10 5.68 -4.54
N GLN A 85 2.69 6.37 -5.51
CA GLN A 85 3.65 5.77 -6.44
C GLN A 85 4.90 5.25 -5.71
N GLN A 86 5.45 6.01 -4.74
CA GLN A 86 6.59 5.54 -3.94
C GLN A 86 6.24 4.29 -3.12
N VAL A 87 5.04 4.25 -2.51
CA VAL A 87 4.55 3.05 -1.82
C VAL A 87 4.42 1.89 -2.80
N ALA A 88 3.79 2.10 -3.97
CA ALA A 88 3.62 1.07 -4.99
C ALA A 88 4.97 0.47 -5.43
N LEU A 89 5.99 1.32 -5.65
CA LEU A 89 7.36 0.90 -5.94
C LEU A 89 7.95 0.03 -4.82
N ALA A 90 7.80 0.46 -3.57
CA ALA A 90 8.24 -0.29 -2.39
C ALA A 90 7.58 -1.68 -2.32
N LEU A 91 6.26 -1.75 -2.50
CA LEU A 91 5.52 -3.01 -2.45
C LEU A 91 5.93 -3.94 -3.61
N GLN A 92 6.11 -3.38 -4.81
CA GLN A 92 6.56 -4.14 -5.99
C GLN A 92 7.94 -4.76 -5.78
N ALA A 93 8.88 -4.05 -5.14
CA ALA A 93 10.20 -4.61 -4.86
C ALA A 93 10.13 -5.85 -3.96
N TYR A 94 9.22 -5.88 -2.97
CA TYR A 94 8.97 -7.08 -2.17
C TYR A 94 8.34 -8.20 -3.01
N HIS A 95 7.40 -7.86 -3.89
CA HIS A 95 6.72 -8.85 -4.74
C HIS A 95 7.68 -9.52 -5.72
N ASP A 96 8.63 -8.75 -6.26
CA ASP A 96 9.66 -9.21 -7.19
C ASP A 96 10.72 -10.08 -6.50
N ALA A 97 11.15 -9.70 -5.29
CA ALA A 97 12.29 -10.34 -4.61
C ALA A 97 11.91 -11.46 -3.64
N THR A 98 10.65 -11.53 -3.20
CA THR A 98 10.22 -12.43 -2.11
C THR A 98 8.86 -13.04 -2.39
N CYS A 99 8.40 -13.94 -1.50
CA CYS A 99 7.03 -14.45 -1.49
C CYS A 99 6.05 -13.58 -0.69
N ILE A 100 6.47 -12.46 -0.10
CA ILE A 100 5.59 -11.58 0.69
C ILE A 100 4.61 -10.87 -0.26
N ARG A 101 3.33 -10.87 0.09
CA ARG A 101 2.26 -10.25 -0.70
C ARG A 101 1.50 -9.25 0.16
N PHE A 102 1.48 -8.00 -0.31
CA PHE A 102 0.72 -6.93 0.33
C PHE A 102 -0.68 -6.92 -0.25
N ILE A 103 -1.69 -7.10 0.61
CA ILE A 103 -3.08 -7.23 0.20
C ILE A 103 -3.93 -6.12 0.84
N PRO A 104 -4.99 -5.64 0.16
CA PRO A 104 -5.94 -4.73 0.78
C PRO A 104 -6.54 -5.32 2.06
N LYS A 105 -6.65 -4.51 3.12
CA LYS A 105 -7.24 -4.96 4.38
C LYS A 105 -8.74 -5.25 4.23
N GLU A 106 -9.10 -6.52 4.44
CA GLU A 106 -10.49 -6.95 4.63
C GLU A 106 -10.97 -6.91 6.09
N GLY A 107 -12.27 -7.12 6.31
CA GLY A 107 -12.90 -7.07 7.64
C GLY A 107 -12.48 -8.19 8.59
N HIS A 108 -12.07 -9.34 8.07
CA HIS A 108 -11.69 -10.51 8.87
C HIS A 108 -10.25 -10.44 9.42
N HIS A 109 -9.39 -9.57 8.85
CA HIS A 109 -8.03 -9.38 9.32
C HIS A 109 -7.98 -8.69 10.70
N GLN A 110 -7.35 -9.36 11.67
CA GLN A 110 -7.18 -8.85 13.03
C GLN A 110 -5.95 -7.95 13.21
N SER A 111 -5.00 -8.01 12.27
CA SER A 111 -3.79 -7.20 12.27
C SER A 111 -3.51 -6.72 10.86
N TRP A 112 -3.03 -5.49 10.70
CA TRP A 112 -2.69 -4.89 9.41
C TRP A 112 -1.68 -3.76 9.59
N VAL A 113 -1.03 -3.37 8.51
CA VAL A 113 -0.16 -2.19 8.46
C VAL A 113 -0.98 -0.99 7.99
N LYS A 114 -0.90 0.13 8.71
CA LYS A 114 -1.40 1.42 8.22
C LYS A 114 -0.21 2.27 7.77
N PHE A 115 -0.17 2.60 6.49
CA PHE A 115 0.76 3.56 5.92
C PHE A 115 0.21 4.98 6.07
#